data_AF-A0A9W4JMD2-F1
#
_entry.id   AF-A0A9W4JMD2-F1
#
_cell.length_a   1.000
_cell.length_b   1.000
_cell.length_c   1.000
_cell.angle_alpha   90.00
_cell.angle_beta   90.00
_cell.angle_gamma   90.00
#
_symmetry.space_group_name_H-M   'P 1'
#
loop_
_entity.id
_entity.type
_entity.pdbx_description
1 polymer ?
#
loop_
_entity_poly.entity_id
_entity_poly.type
_entity_poly.pdbx_seq_one_letter_code
_entity_poly.pdbx_strand_id
1 'polypeptide(L)' 'MAQPLGCSACGWTLNQEQRCHYTSHLKLFYGASTRGVWSIGSHVILKDRPDEGPKTKVEANTLNYLANTNIPAPKVLRD' A
#
# COMPACT_ATOMS: atom_id res chain seq x y z
N MET A 1 31.21 -2.71 -9.33
CA MET A 1 30.11 -1.73 -9.30
C MET A 1 28.87 -2.46 -8.83
N ALA A 2 28.29 -2.06 -7.70
CA ALA A 2 27.12 -2.73 -7.14
C ALA A 2 25.92 -2.56 -8.09
N GLN A 3 25.33 -3.68 -8.49
CA GLN A 3 24.18 -3.74 -9.39
C GLN A 3 22.98 -3.09 -8.68
N PRO A 4 22.28 -2.10 -9.27
CA PRO A 4 21.11 -1.54 -8.63
C PRO A 4 20.05 -2.64 -8.56
N LEU A 5 19.68 -3.04 -7.34
CA LEU A 5 18.59 -3.98 -7.08
C LEU A 5 17.39 -3.55 -7.91
N GLY A 6 16.90 -4.45 -8.78
CA GLY A 6 15.69 -4.21 -9.55
C GLY A 6 14.53 -3.83 -8.63
N CYS A 7 13.54 -3.13 -9.18
CA CYS A 7 12.34 -2.73 -8.47
C CYS A 7 11.73 -3.97 -7.78
N SER A 8 11.58 -3.93 -6.47
CA SER A 8 11.01 -5.06 -5.71
C SER A 8 9.53 -5.33 -6.04
N ALA A 9 8.86 -4.40 -6.70
CA ALA A 9 7.46 -4.54 -7.12
C ALA A 9 7.30 -5.19 -8.50
N CYS A 10 8.09 -4.79 -9.50
CA CYS A 10 7.95 -5.27 -10.89
C CYS A 10 9.16 -6.02 -11.44
N GLY A 11 10.25 -6.15 -10.67
CA GLY A 11 11.48 -6.82 -11.07
C GLY A 11 12.33 -6.06 -12.10
N TRP A 12 11.88 -4.87 -12.54
CA TRP A 12 12.56 -4.11 -13.56
C TRP A 12 13.82 -3.43 -13.03
N THR A 13 14.88 -3.48 -13.83
CA THR A 13 16.08 -2.66 -13.61
C THR A 13 15.79 -1.19 -13.91
N LEU A 14 16.61 -0.28 -13.37
CA LEU A 14 16.49 1.16 -13.62
C LEU A 14 16.45 1.50 -15.12
N ASN A 15 17.22 0.77 -15.94
CA ASN A 15 17.23 0.93 -17.40
C ASN A 15 15.90 0.54 -18.06
N GLN A 16 15.23 -0.51 -17.57
CA GLN A 16 13.92 -0.95 -18.09
C GLN A 16 12.83 0.04 -17.68
N GLU A 17 12.87 0.51 -16.43
CA GLU A 17 11.98 1.55 -15.93
C GLU A 17 12.04 2.83 -16.80
N GLN A 18 13.25 3.34 -17.06
CA GLN A 18 13.47 4.52 -17.88
C GLN A 18 12.99 4.35 -19.33
N ARG A 19 13.27 3.20 -19.96
CA ARG A 19 12.88 2.93 -21.36
C ARG A 19 11.38 2.81 -21.57
N CYS A 20 10.66 2.37 -20.55
CA CYS A 20 9.22 2.18 -20.60
C CYS A 20 8.44 3.36 -19.99
N HIS A 21 9.11 4.46 -19.63
CA HIS A 21 8.51 5.61 -18.93
C HIS A 21 7.63 5.20 -17.73
N TYR A 22 8.04 4.13 -17.07
CA TYR A 22 7.35 3.63 -15.89
C TYR A 22 7.99 4.27 -14.66
N THR A 23 7.21 4.62 -13.66
CA THR A 23 7.73 4.94 -12.33
C THR A 23 6.84 4.23 -11.33
N SER A 24 7.41 3.29 -10.59
CA SER A 24 6.61 2.55 -9.62
C SER A 24 6.32 3.44 -8.42
N HIS A 25 5.05 3.78 -8.24
CA HIS A 25 4.57 4.44 -7.03
C HIS A 25 4.09 3.41 -5.98
N LEU A 26 4.23 2.11 -6.26
CA LEU A 26 3.86 1.04 -5.35
C LEU A 26 5.08 0.56 -4.58
N LYS A 27 5.02 0.61 -3.25
CA LYS A 27 6.08 0.08 -2.39
C LYS A 27 5.48 -0.74 -1.25
N LEU A 28 5.83 -2.02 -1.18
CA LEU A 28 5.60 -2.85 0.00
C LEU A 28 6.53 -2.37 1.11
N PHE A 29 5.97 -1.94 2.24
CA PHE A 29 6.78 -1.56 3.42
C PHE A 29 6.54 -2.48 4.62
N TYR A 30 5.52 -3.34 4.57
CA TYR A 30 5.32 -4.41 5.54
C TYR A 30 4.65 -5.61 4.88
N GLY A 31 5.23 -6.80 5.04
CA GLY A 31 4.64 -8.07 4.57
C GLY A 31 4.73 -9.13 5.67
N ALA A 32 3.65 -9.90 5.86
CA ALA A 32 3.62 -11.00 6.83
C ALA A 32 2.60 -12.07 6.41
N SER A 33 3.11 -13.26 6.04
CA SER A 33 2.30 -14.34 5.46
C SER A 33 1.56 -13.85 4.22
N THR A 34 0.25 -14.02 4.16
CA THR A 34 -0.67 -13.60 3.10
C THR A 34 -1.13 -12.14 3.24
N ARG A 35 -0.52 -11.35 4.13
CA ARG A 35 -0.86 -9.93 4.36
C ARG A 35 0.23 -9.00 3.83
N GLY A 36 -0.18 -7.87 3.27
CA GLY A 36 0.72 -6.82 2.78
C GLY A 36 0.22 -5.42 3.14
N VAL A 37 1.15 -4.51 3.43
CA VAL A 37 0.87 -3.09 3.53
C VAL A 37 1.75 -2.33 2.55
N TRP A 38 1.07 -1.66 1.62
CA TRP A 38 1.66 -0.99 0.48
C TRP A 38 1.44 0.51 0.60
N SER A 39 2.44 1.32 0.28
CA SER A 39 2.22 2.73 -0.05
C SER A 39 1.95 2.85 -1.54
N ILE A 40 0.89 3.56 -1.91
CA ILE A 40 0.56 3.97 -3.27
C ILE A 40 0.81 5.46 -3.38
N GLY A 41 1.94 5.82 -4.01
CA GLY A 41 2.47 7.17 -4.00
C GLY A 41 2.77 7.65 -2.58
N SER A 42 2.63 8.96 -2.38
CA SER A 42 2.85 9.64 -1.10
C SER A 42 1.59 9.77 -0.23
N HIS A 43 0.42 9.39 -0.74
CA HIS A 43 -0.86 9.77 -0.13
C HIS A 43 -1.73 8.60 0.33
N VAL A 44 -1.50 7.40 -0.17
CA VAL A 44 -2.40 6.26 0.03
C VAL A 44 -1.64 5.09 0.63
N ILE A 45 -2.28 4.43 1.60
CA ILE A 45 -1.82 3.17 2.17
C ILE A 45 -2.88 2.11 1.87
N LEU A 46 -2.48 1.04 1.18
CA LEU A 46 -3.30 -0.14 0.95
C LEU A 46 -2.90 -1.23 1.96
N LYS A 47 -3.85 -1.64 2.79
CA LYS A 47 -3.70 -2.80 3.67
C LYS A 47 -4.38 -3.99 3.00
N ASP A 48 -3.60 -4.78 2.29
CA ASP A 48 -4.03 -6.05 1.73
C ASP A 48 -4.04 -7.11 2.84
N ARG A 49 -5.22 -7.64 3.11
CA ARG A 49 -5.44 -8.67 4.11
C ARG A 49 -6.37 -9.69 3.48
N PRO A 50 -6.06 -11.00 3.58
CA PRO A 50 -7.05 -12.00 3.25
C PRO A 50 -8.27 -11.78 4.16
N ASP A 51 -9.44 -12.23 3.72
CA ASP A 51 -10.70 -12.08 4.46
C ASP A 51 -10.73 -12.99 5.71
N GLU A 52 -9.76 -12.81 6.61
CA GLU A 52 -9.55 -13.56 7.85
C GLU A 52 -10.36 -12.93 8.99
N GLY A 53 -11.64 -12.69 8.72
CA GLY A 53 -12.63 -12.44 9.75
C GLY A 53 -12.87 -10.97 10.13
N PRO A 54 -13.53 -10.74 11.29
CA PRO A 54 -14.14 -9.45 11.62
C PRO A 54 -13.17 -8.28 11.67
N LYS A 55 -11.89 -8.54 11.96
CA LYS A 55 -10.87 -7.50 12.20
C LYS A 55 -10.66 -6.56 11.01
N THR A 56 -10.79 -7.06 9.78
CA THR A 56 -10.65 -6.23 8.58
C THR A 56 -11.83 -5.26 8.43
N LYS A 57 -13.04 -5.69 8.81
CA LYS A 57 -14.25 -4.86 8.76
C LYS A 57 -14.29 -3.86 9.92
N VAL A 58 -13.84 -4.26 11.10
CA VAL A 58 -13.78 -3.39 12.29
C VAL A 58 -12.91 -2.16 12.05
N GLU A 59 -11.73 -2.29 11.44
CA GLU A 59 -10.86 -1.13 11.19
C GLU A 59 -11.53 -0.10 10.26
N ALA A 60 -12.13 -0.55 9.15
CA ALA A 60 -12.85 0.34 8.24
C ALA A 60 -14.05 1.00 8.94
N ASN A 61 -14.82 0.25 9.74
CA ASN A 61 -15.96 0.78 10.49
C ASN A 61 -15.52 1.83 11.53
N THR A 62 -14.45 1.57 12.26
CA THR A 62 -13.90 2.52 13.23
C THR A 62 -13.42 3.80 12.54
N LEU A 63 -12.72 3.70 11.42
CA LEU A 63 -12.29 4.88 10.66
C LEU A 63 -13.49 5.67 10.10
N ASN A 64 -14.52 4.99 9.61
CA ASN A 64 -15.76 5.62 9.15
C ASN A 64 -16.51 6.30 10.29
N TYR A 65 -16.51 5.71 11.50
CA TYR A 65 -17.06 6.36 12.69
C TYR A 65 -16.26 7.63 13.04
N LEU A 66 -14.93 7.53 13.08
CA LEU A 66 -14.03 8.65 13.40
C LEU A 66 -14.15 9.80 12.39
N ALA A 67 -14.49 9.52 11.13
CA ALA A 67 -14.73 10.55 10.11
C ALA A 67 -15.86 11.53 10.47
N ASN A 68 -16.75 11.15 11.41
CA ASN A 68 -17.83 12.00 11.92
C ASN A 68 -17.46 12.71 13.23
N THR A 69 -16.18 12.68 13.63
CA THR A 69 -15.67 13.27 14.86
C THR A 69 -14.60 14.31 14.56
N ASN A 70 -14.20 15.09 15.56
CA ASN A 70 -13.09 16.04 15.44
C ASN A 70 -11.70 15.38 15.60
N ILE A 71 -11.65 14.05 15.73
CA ILE A 71 -10.38 13.32 15.85
C ILE A 71 -9.77 13.18 14.45
N PRO A 72 -8.52 13.67 14.23
CA PRO A 72 -7.85 13.47 12.95
C PRO A 72 -7.67 11.97 12.68
N ALA A 73 -8.32 11.48 11.64
CA ALA A 73 -8.26 10.09 11.21
C ALA A 73 -8.04 9.99 9.70
N PRO A 74 -7.34 8.95 9.21
CA PRO A 74 -7.24 8.69 7.78
C PRO A 74 -8.62 8.44 7.17
N LYS A 75 -8.87 9.01 5.99
CA LYS A 75 -10.06 8.70 5.20
C LYS A 75 -9.91 7.30 4.59
N VAL A 76 -10.93 6.46 4.77
CA VAL A 76 -11.03 5.19 4.07
C VAL A 76 -11.34 5.47 2.60
N LEU A 77 -10.47 4.99 1.71
CA LEU A 77 -10.70 4.98 0.27
C LEU A 77 -11.15 3.56 -0.09
N ARG A 78 -12.46 3.33 -0.17
CA ARG A 78 -13.04 2.09 -0.68
C ARG A 78 -14.33 2.39 -1.45
N ASP A 79 -14.55 1.57 -2.46
CA ASP A 79 -15.85 1.20 -3.00
C ASP A 79 -16.33 -0.07 -2.28
#